data_AF-A0A924JQ64-F1
#
_entry.id   AF-A0A924JQ64-F1
#
_cell.length_a   1.000
_cell.length_b   1.000
_cell.length_c   1.000
_cell.angle_alpha   90.00
_cell.angle_beta   90.00
_cell.angle_gamma   90.00
#
_symmetry.space_group_name_H-M   'P 1'
#
loop_
_entity.id
_entity.type
_entity.pdbx_description
1 polymer ?
#
loop_
_entity_poly.entity_id
_entity_poly.type
_entity_poly.pdbx_seq_one_letter_code
_entity_poly.pdbx_strand_id
1 'polypeptide(L)'
;MQRYIDQQLASIKNKLQHLLKQYLLLQKENQHLKNELEKSKTSSFSKTEHLENLQAKVDVLQLANKGLSNDEKQALQKRIDRYLKEIEQCIALLNP
;
A
#
# COMPACT_ATOMS: atom_id res chain seq x y z
N MET A 1 3.74 -37.71 45.13
CA MET A 1 2.66 -36.88 44.54
C MET A 1 3.10 -35.42 44.42
N GLN A 2 3.55 -34.75 45.49
CA GLN A 2 4.02 -33.35 45.47
C GLN A 2 5.10 -33.05 44.41
N ARG A 3 6.19 -33.82 44.37
CA ARG A 3 7.29 -33.65 43.38
C ARG A 3 6.84 -33.71 41.91
N TYR A 4 5.82 -34.51 41.60
CA TYR A 4 5.31 -34.63 40.24
C TYR A 4 4.56 -33.35 39.82
N ILE A 5 3.77 -32.80 40.75
CA ILE A 5 3.05 -31.53 40.53
C ILE A 5 4.06 -30.40 40.32
N ASP A 6 5.11 -30.32 41.15
CA ASP A 6 6.16 -29.29 41.02
C ASP A 6 6.90 -29.37 39.67
N GLN A 7 7.19 -30.58 39.19
CA GLN A 7 7.81 -30.80 37.88
C GLN A 7 6.90 -30.37 36.72
N GLN A 8 5.61 -30.71 36.79
CA GLN A 8 4.63 -30.28 35.77
C GLN A 8 4.47 -28.75 35.78
N LEU A 9 4.43 -28.13 36.95
CA LEU A 9 4.34 -26.69 37.09
C LEU A 9 5.56 -25.98 36.49
N ALA A 10 6.76 -26.50 36.73
CA ALA A 10 8.00 -25.98 36.14
C ALA A 10 8.00 -26.12 34.61
N SER A 11 7.52 -27.26 34.09
CA SER A 11 7.40 -27.48 32.64
C SER A 11 6.44 -26.47 31.99
N ILE A 12 5.28 -26.25 32.61
CA ILE A 12 4.28 -25.27 32.13
C ILE A 12 4.86 -23.86 32.15
N LYS A 13 5.52 -23.46 33.24
CA LYS A 13 6.16 -22.14 33.36
C LYS A 13 7.20 -21.91 32.26
N ASN A 14 8.03 -22.92 31.98
CA ASN A 14 9.03 -22.83 30.91
C ASN A 14 8.37 -22.68 29.53
N LYS A 15 7.36 -23.49 29.22
CA LYS A 15 6.61 -23.39 27.95
C LYS A 15 5.97 -22.00 27.80
N LEU A 16 5.41 -21.47 28.87
CA LEU A 16 4.75 -20.15 28.86
C LEU A 16 5.76 -19.02 28.67
N GLN A 17 6.94 -19.10 29.30
CA GLN A 17 8.04 -18.15 29.06
C GLN A 17 8.56 -18.22 27.62
N HIS A 18 8.70 -19.42 27.05
CA HIS A 18 9.08 -19.58 25.65
C HIS A 18 8.02 -18.98 24.71
N LEU A 19 6.74 -19.27 24.95
CA LEU A 19 5.64 -18.72 24.16
C LEU A 19 5.62 -17.19 24.21
N LEU A 20 5.80 -16.60 25.40
CA LEU A 20 5.82 -15.15 25.58
C LEU A 20 6.97 -14.50 24.80
N LYS A 21 8.16 -15.10 24.81
CA LYS A 21 9.31 -14.61 24.03
C LYS A 21 9.01 -14.63 22.53
N GLN A 22 8.48 -15.75 22.02
CA GLN A 22 8.12 -15.87 20.60
C GLN A 22 7.03 -14.87 20.22
N TYR A 23 6.04 -14.67 21.08
CA TYR A 23 4.97 -13.69 20.85
C TYR A 23 5.51 -12.26 20.75
N LEU A 24 6.41 -11.86 21.66
CA LEU A 24 7.02 -10.53 21.61
C LEU A 24 7.86 -10.32 20.35
N LEU A 25 8.61 -11.34 19.92
CA LEU A 25 9.37 -11.28 18.66
C LEU A 25 8.43 -11.11 17.46
N LEU A 26 7.36 -11.91 17.40
CA LEU A 26 6.37 -11.84 16.33
C LEU A 26 5.65 -10.50 16.30
N GLN A 27 5.32 -9.93 17.46
CA GLN A 27 4.69 -8.62 17.56
C GLN A 27 5.60 -7.52 17.02
N LYS A 28 6.89 -7.57 17.35
CA LYS A 28 7.90 -6.62 16.85
C LYS A 28 8.07 -6.74 15.34
N GLU A 29 8.15 -7.96 14.82
CA GLU A 29 8.28 -8.22 13.39
C GLU A 29 7.01 -7.79 12.63
N ASN A 30 5.82 -8.04 13.17
CA ASN A 30 4.57 -7.58 12.59
C ASN A 30 4.51 -6.05 12.50
N GLN A 31 4.93 -5.36 13.55
CA GLN A 31 4.99 -3.89 13.55
C GLN A 31 6.01 -3.36 12.54
N HIS A 32 7.17 -4.01 12.44
CA HIS A 32 8.18 -3.66 11.44
C HIS A 32 7.64 -3.85 10.01
N LEU A 33 7.02 -4.99 9.72
CA LEU A 33 6.44 -5.28 8.40
C LEU A 33 5.31 -4.31 8.03
N LYS A 34 4.46 -3.93 8.99
CA LYS A 34 3.42 -2.91 8.76
C LYS A 34 4.03 -1.56 8.38
N ASN A 35 5.10 -1.14 9.06
CA ASN A 35 5.77 0.12 8.75
C ASN A 35 6.42 0.09 7.35
N GLU A 36 7.08 -1.01 6.99
CA GLU A 36 7.67 -1.17 5.66
C GLU A 36 6.61 -1.24 4.56
N LEU A 37 5.47 -1.88 4.83
CA LEU A 37 4.34 -1.91 3.91
C LEU A 37 3.80 -0.50 3.64
N GLU A 38 3.60 0.30 4.68
CA GLU A 38 3.12 1.68 4.52
C GLU A 38 4.12 2.56 3.76
N LYS A 39 5.42 2.45 4.04
CA LYS A 39 6.46 3.12 3.25
C LYS A 39 6.47 2.69 1.78
N SER A 40 6.30 1.39 1.52
CA SER A 40 6.25 0.86 0.16
C SER A 40 5.03 1.38 -0.60
N LYS A 41 3.86 1.38 0.04
CA LYS A 41 2.63 1.95 -0.53
C LYS A 41 2.78 3.44 -0.86
N THR A 42 3.29 4.25 0.07
CA THR A 42 3.47 5.69 -0.18
C THR A 42 4.47 5.95 -1.29
N SER A 43 5.56 5.19 -1.37
CA SER A 43 6.51 5.26 -2.49
C SER A 43 5.89 4.81 -3.82
N SER A 44 5.05 3.78 -3.81
CA SER A 44 4.35 3.31 -5.01
C SER A 44 3.35 4.35 -5.50
N PHE A 45 2.62 4.98 -4.59
CA PHE A 45 1.67 6.05 -4.90
C PHE A 45 2.38 7.24 -5.55
N SER A 46 3.47 7.73 -4.94
CA SER A 46 4.22 8.86 -5.50
C SER A 46 4.87 8.56 -6.86
N LYS A 47 5.34 7.32 -7.07
CA LYS A 47 5.83 6.89 -8.38
C LYS A 47 4.72 6.83 -9.42
N THR A 48 3.53 6.38 -9.04
CA THR A 48 2.36 6.33 -9.93
C THR A 48 1.93 7.73 -10.34
N GLU A 49 1.83 8.65 -9.38
CA GLU A 49 1.56 10.06 -9.64
C GLU A 49 2.62 10.69 -10.56
N HIS A 50 3.90 10.37 -10.36
CA HIS A 50 4.96 10.86 -11.24
C HIS A 50 4.85 10.28 -12.66
N LEU A 51 4.50 9.00 -12.79
CA LEU A 51 4.27 8.36 -14.09
C LEU A 51 3.09 8.97 -14.82
N GLU A 52 1.99 9.26 -14.13
CA GLU A 52 0.82 9.93 -14.71
C GLU A 52 1.17 11.35 -15.20
N ASN A 53 1.92 12.10 -14.40
CA ASN A 53 2.42 13.42 -14.78
C ASN A 53 3.35 13.36 -16.00
N LEU A 54 4.25 12.37 -16.06
CA LEU A 54 5.12 12.17 -17.22
C LEU A 54 4.32 11.76 -18.44
N GLN A 55 3.34 10.87 -18.30
CA GLN A 55 2.47 10.46 -19.39
C GLN A 55 1.72 11.67 -19.96
N ALA A 56 1.10 12.50 -19.11
CA ALA A 56 0.43 13.72 -19.53
C ALA A 56 1.35 14.66 -20.33
N LYS A 57 2.61 14.85 -19.87
CA LYS A 57 3.61 15.63 -20.60
C LYS A 57 3.95 15.01 -21.96
N VAL A 58 4.10 13.70 -22.03
CA VAL A 58 4.35 12.98 -23.28
C VAL A 58 3.19 13.17 -24.25
N ASP A 59 1.95 13.09 -23.80
CA ASP A 59 0.79 13.28 -24.68
C ASP A 59 0.74 14.70 -25.22
N VAL A 60 0.95 15.71 -24.37
CA VAL A 60 1.00 17.12 -24.82
C VAL A 60 2.06 17.31 -25.89
N LEU A 61 3.24 16.72 -25.72
CA LEU A 61 4.31 16.77 -26.73
C LEU A 61 3.93 16.03 -28.01
N GLN A 62 3.28 14.88 -27.93
CA GLN A 62 2.81 14.13 -29.11
C GLN A 62 1.75 14.91 -29.90
N LEU A 63 0.79 15.54 -29.21
CA LEU A 63 -0.24 16.38 -29.82
C LEU A 63 0.37 17.64 -30.47
N ALA A 64 1.35 18.27 -29.81
CA ALA A 64 2.07 19.42 -30.34
C ALA A 64 2.89 19.08 -31.59
N ASN A 65 3.45 17.87 -31.66
CA ASN A 65 4.34 17.46 -32.75
C ASN A 65 3.60 16.89 -33.98
N LYS A 66 2.34 16.46 -33.84
CA LYS A 66 1.57 15.85 -34.94
C LYS A 66 0.44 16.72 -35.51
N GLY A 67 -0.01 17.76 -34.80
CA GLY A 67 -1.25 18.45 -35.16
C GLY A 67 -2.43 17.53 -34.90
N LEU A 68 -3.28 17.88 -33.92
CA LEU A 68 -4.36 17.02 -33.42
C LEU A 68 -5.25 16.48 -34.54
N SER A 69 -5.13 15.18 -34.81
CA SER A 69 -6.15 14.45 -35.57
C SER A 69 -7.43 14.31 -34.73
N ASN A 70 -8.58 14.13 -35.37
CA ASN A 70 -9.86 13.97 -34.66
C ASN A 70 -9.85 12.75 -33.70
N ASP A 71 -9.13 11.69 -34.06
CA ASP A 71 -9.01 10.48 -33.23
C ASP A 71 -8.23 10.74 -31.94
N GLU A 72 -7.15 11.53 -32.00
CA GLU A 72 -6.36 11.91 -30.82
C GLU A 72 -7.15 12.82 -29.88
N LYS A 73 -8.00 13.70 -30.43
CA LYS A 73 -8.92 14.54 -29.64
C LYS A 73 -9.93 13.70 -28.88
N GLN A 74 -10.44 12.63 -29.51
CA GLN A 74 -11.39 11.71 -28.90
C GLN A 74 -10.73 10.82 -27.83
N ALA A 75 -9.48 10.39 -28.05
CA ALA A 75 -8.69 9.67 -27.06
C ALA A 75 -8.35 10.54 -25.83
N LEU A 76 -8.03 11.81 -26.04
CA LEU A 76 -7.79 12.77 -24.97
C LEU A 76 -9.03 13.00 -24.13
N GLN A 77 -10.20 13.16 -24.77
CA GLN A 77 -11.48 13.30 -24.07
C GLN A 77 -11.75 12.12 -23.13
N LYS A 78 -11.56 10.88 -23.60
CA LYS A 78 -11.74 9.68 -22.77
C LYS A 78 -10.80 9.62 -21.58
N ARG A 79 -9.58 10.15 -21.70
CA ARG A 79 -8.64 10.24 -20.58
C ARG A 79 -9.04 11.29 -19.56
N ILE A 80 -9.51 12.45 -20.03
CA ILE A 80 -10.07 13.49 -19.15
C ILE A 80 -11.25 12.93 -18.36
N ASP A 81 -12.16 12.21 -19.00
CA ASP A 81 -13.31 11.58 -18.34
C ASP A 81 -12.88 10.55 -17.28
N ARG A 82 -11.80 9.80 -17.55
CA ARG A 82 -11.22 8.87 -16.58
C ARG A 82 -10.65 9.59 -15.36
N TYR A 83 -9.85 10.64 -15.57
CA TYR A 83 -9.28 11.42 -14.47
C TYR A 83 -10.37 12.10 -13.63
N LEU A 84 -11.43 12.60 -14.25
CA LEU A 84 -12.58 13.16 -13.52
C LEU A 84 -13.23 12.11 -12.60
N LYS A 85 -13.41 10.89 -13.09
CA LYS A 85 -13.99 9.79 -12.30
C LYS A 85 -13.09 9.37 -11.12
N GLU A 86 -11.78 9.37 -11.33
CA GLU A 86 -10.80 9.07 -10.26
C GLU A 86 -10.77 10.18 -9.21
N ILE A 87 -10.88 11.46 -9.63
CA ILE A 87 -11.02 12.60 -8.71
C ILE A 87 -12.30 12.47 -7.88
N GLU A 88 -13.44 12.12 -8.49
CA GLU A 88 -14.70 11.88 -7.78
C GLU A 88 -14.58 10.76 -6.74
N GLN A 89 -13.91 9.65 -7.08
CA GLN A 89 -13.66 8.55 -6.14
C GLN A 89 -12.78 8.98 -4.97
N CYS A 90 -11.74 9.76 -5.22
CA CYS A 90 -10.88 10.31 -4.18
C CYS A 90 -11.64 11.29 -3.27
N ILE A 91 -12.53 12.13 -3.82
CA ILE A 91 -13.38 13.04 -3.03
C ILE A 91 -14.34 12.25 -2.13
N ALA A 92 -14.98 11.20 -2.64
CA ALA A 92 -15.88 10.34 -1.87
C ALA A 92 -15.16 9.57 -0.75
N LEU A 93 -13.87 9.25 -0.93
CA LEU A 93 -13.04 8.62 0.09
C LEU A 93 -12.59 9.60 1.19
N LEU A 94 -12.50 10.89 0.88
CA LEU A 94 -12.09 11.95 1.82
C LEU A 94 -13.27 12.54 2.62
N ASN A 95 -14.48 12.49 2.08
CA ASN A 95 -15.73 12.86 2.76
C ASN A 95 -16.70 11.66 2.71
N PRO A 96 -16.75 10.82 3.76
CA PRO A 96 -17.78 9.79 3.86
C PRO A 96 -19.19 10.37 4.06
#